data_AF-A0AAU4MRD6-F1
#
_entry.id   AF-A0AAU4MRD6-F1
#
_cell.length_a   1.000
_cell.length_b   1.000
_cell.length_c   1.000
_cell.angle_alpha   90.00
_cell.angle_beta   90.00
_cell.angle_gamma   90.00
#
_symmetry.space_group_name_H-M   'P 1'
#
loop_
_entity.id
_entity.type
_entity.pdbx_description
1 polymer ?
#
loop_
_entity_poly.entity_id
_entity_poly.type
_entity_poly.pdbx_seq_one_letter_code
_entity_poly.pdbx_strand_id
1 'polypeptide(L)'
;MIAKITKGKSAGGAIRYDFGPGRRDEHLDPRVVAGTVPGTPQQIARIIDHHTRPSGIKTPIWRCSLSLPDQDGVLTDAKFAEIAEQYVQRMGYGGCPWVAVRHGLDHIHITVSRVGWDRRTVDDHGDYLKSMPIVRALEKEHGLVDAGALSNRRAPQVSGQERTASQRRGAVEPERLRIRAAAIEARDAAAGRGRAAFEQLLTEAGIDFRANESKTTGRMNGYSFSIPSWVDAEGAQIWVTASKTAKDLAWQKLEPVIRQAPASTAPPADRTGRTPLDGDQVEQAGRPERPEGRRPESIAPPVDPAAQLLAAVRAARAAEEDQGAEDVALPPYLDPEQTYTRRTHGLLRADQLLTTRAAAVKSIAARVDALNEVTATAMRFDGIASGVATGMDVAELHQRRERLQRAVGHLGEATAHQAQAEEHTGNATASRAVAQEATKKAGRSRLILAAMGTTKGAELGMAKAAREFAEQEERAAARAARAAELAKARAGAAAPDEQAPLAALERLTADWPKLEKAARRQDVDRAKVMKVEHLATVQQARAAVGAARQALADVDAEIAFRAALPPKVAETETRLRAEHEQRERASAARGRSTTTRSTPPKKSPPRPPTPQPAPRPRGHDPGKGKGIGGR
;
A
#
# COMPACT_ATOMS: atom_id res chain seq x y z
N MET A 1 -26.20 -2.57 3.54
CA MET A 1 -25.56 -1.23 3.54
C MET A 1 -25.36 -0.62 4.95
N ILE A 2 -24.26 0.11 5.17
CA ILE A 2 -23.92 0.85 6.40
C ILE A 2 -23.66 2.32 6.06
N ALA A 3 -24.32 3.24 6.77
CA ALA A 3 -24.12 4.68 6.63
C ALA A 3 -23.22 5.24 7.74
N LYS A 4 -22.20 6.03 7.38
CA LYS A 4 -21.32 6.72 8.34
C LYS A 4 -21.27 8.21 8.07
N ILE A 5 -21.96 8.97 8.90
CA ILE A 5 -22.11 10.43 8.77
C ILE A 5 -20.97 11.16 9.48
N THR A 6 -20.48 12.24 8.89
CA THR A 6 -19.52 13.19 9.49
C THR A 6 -19.82 14.62 9.03
N LYS A 7 -19.37 15.63 9.79
CA LYS A 7 -19.54 17.05 9.45
C LYS A 7 -18.15 17.71 9.33
N GLY A 8 -17.94 18.50 8.29
CA GLY A 8 -16.63 18.96 7.83
C GLY A 8 -16.55 20.45 7.50
N LYS A 9 -15.33 20.97 7.39
CA LYS A 9 -15.04 22.39 7.13
C LYS A 9 -14.99 22.78 5.65
N SER A 10 -14.72 21.84 4.74
CA SER A 10 -14.61 22.11 3.30
C SER A 10 -14.85 20.89 2.41
N ALA A 11 -15.56 21.10 1.30
CA ALA A 11 -15.75 20.15 0.23
C ALA A 11 -14.44 19.90 -0.51
N GLY A 12 -13.59 20.93 -0.66
CA GLY A 12 -12.23 20.76 -1.17
C GLY A 12 -11.34 19.90 -0.27
N GLY A 13 -11.59 19.80 1.03
CA GLY A 13 -10.93 18.82 1.91
C GLY A 13 -11.48 17.40 1.72
N ALA A 14 -12.81 17.28 1.63
CA ALA A 14 -13.53 16.03 1.42
C ALA A 14 -13.15 15.36 0.08
N ILE A 15 -13.30 16.08 -1.02
CA ILE A 15 -13.10 15.55 -2.38
C ILE A 15 -11.61 15.26 -2.64
N ARG A 16 -10.66 16.03 -2.07
CA ARG A 16 -9.24 15.65 -2.10
C ARG A 16 -8.90 14.40 -1.28
N TYR A 17 -9.71 14.05 -0.29
CA TYR A 17 -9.57 12.76 0.39
C TYR A 17 -10.14 11.65 -0.50
N ASP A 18 -11.34 11.83 -1.06
CA ASP A 18 -12.02 10.83 -1.88
C ASP A 18 -11.26 10.48 -3.18
N PHE A 19 -10.49 11.43 -3.73
CA PHE A 19 -9.59 11.25 -4.89
C PHE A 19 -8.09 11.20 -4.52
N GLY A 20 -7.72 11.18 -3.24
CA GLY A 20 -6.33 11.26 -2.78
C GLY A 20 -5.57 9.92 -2.82
N PRO A 21 -4.34 9.85 -2.29
CA PRO A 21 -3.76 8.58 -1.86
C PRO A 21 -4.40 8.17 -0.52
N GLY A 22 -5.03 7.00 -0.50
CA GLY A 22 -5.68 6.45 0.71
C GLY A 22 -4.70 6.14 1.83
N ARG A 23 -5.21 6.09 3.07
CA ARG A 23 -4.41 5.66 4.24
C ARG A 23 -4.67 4.22 4.68
N ARG A 24 -5.84 3.66 4.34
CA ARG A 24 -6.35 2.35 4.81
C ARG A 24 -7.47 1.83 3.89
N ASP A 25 -7.18 1.81 2.61
CA ASP A 25 -7.85 1.12 1.49
C ASP A 25 -7.40 1.90 0.24
N GLU A 26 -6.90 1.20 -0.76
CA GLU A 26 -6.42 1.86 -1.99
C GLU A 26 -7.64 2.26 -2.81
N HIS A 27 -7.79 3.56 -3.10
CA HIS A 27 -8.97 4.04 -3.81
C HIS A 27 -9.00 3.45 -5.23
N LEU A 28 -9.95 2.55 -5.48
CA LEU A 28 -10.07 1.80 -6.73
C LEU A 28 -10.90 2.61 -7.73
N ASP A 29 -10.20 3.31 -8.62
CA ASP A 29 -10.78 4.13 -9.69
C ASP A 29 -11.81 5.16 -9.18
N PRO A 30 -11.40 6.13 -8.33
CA PRO A 30 -12.32 7.09 -7.75
C PRO A 30 -12.90 8.01 -8.81
N ARG A 31 -14.23 8.08 -8.89
CA ARG A 31 -14.97 8.85 -9.90
C ARG A 31 -16.30 9.37 -9.38
N VAL A 32 -16.77 10.48 -9.95
CA VAL A 32 -18.11 11.03 -9.63
C VAL A 32 -19.16 10.12 -10.27
N VAL A 33 -20.17 9.71 -9.49
CA VAL A 33 -21.28 8.87 -9.98
C VAL A 33 -22.63 9.60 -9.99
N ALA A 34 -22.81 10.62 -9.13
CA ALA A 34 -23.99 11.49 -9.14
C ALA A 34 -23.70 12.85 -8.49
N GLY A 35 -24.58 13.83 -8.65
CA GLY A 35 -24.51 15.13 -7.98
C GLY A 35 -25.27 16.23 -8.70
N THR A 36 -25.57 17.31 -7.98
CA THR A 36 -26.25 18.52 -8.51
C THR A 36 -25.29 19.60 -9.00
N VAL A 37 -23.98 19.37 -8.89
CA VAL A 37 -22.94 20.33 -9.27
C VAL A 37 -22.10 19.75 -10.41
N PRO A 38 -22.11 20.36 -11.62
CA PRO A 38 -21.31 19.88 -12.75
C PRO A 38 -19.84 20.33 -12.64
N GLY A 39 -18.97 19.63 -13.38
CA GLY A 39 -17.54 19.97 -13.55
C GLY A 39 -16.58 18.92 -13.02
N THR A 40 -15.29 19.23 -13.04
CA THR A 40 -14.24 18.37 -12.45
C THR A 40 -14.34 18.34 -10.92
N PRO A 41 -13.78 17.32 -10.24
CA PRO A 41 -13.83 17.23 -8.77
C PRO A 41 -13.34 18.50 -8.05
N GLN A 42 -12.33 19.18 -8.60
CA GLN A 42 -11.82 20.45 -8.07
C GLN A 42 -12.74 21.65 -8.36
N GLN A 43 -13.48 21.64 -9.47
CA GLN A 43 -14.52 22.65 -9.75
C GLN A 43 -15.73 22.45 -8.83
N ILE A 44 -16.23 21.22 -8.71
CA ILE A 44 -17.32 20.84 -7.79
C ILE A 44 -16.99 21.27 -6.36
N ALA A 45 -15.79 20.91 -5.87
CA ALA A 45 -15.29 21.35 -4.57
C ALA A 45 -15.32 22.87 -4.38
N ARG A 46 -14.82 23.63 -5.37
CA ARG A 46 -14.79 25.10 -5.32
C ARG A 46 -16.20 25.70 -5.32
N ILE A 47 -17.14 25.14 -6.08
CA ILE A 47 -18.53 25.61 -6.15
C ILE A 47 -19.22 25.39 -4.80
N ILE A 48 -19.10 24.19 -4.21
CA ILE A 48 -19.70 23.87 -2.90
C ILE A 48 -19.05 24.70 -1.77
N ASP A 49 -17.72 24.85 -1.77
CA ASP A 49 -17.01 25.70 -0.80
C ASP A 49 -17.34 27.19 -0.98
N HIS A 50 -17.55 27.68 -2.22
CA HIS A 50 -17.94 29.07 -2.47
C HIS A 50 -19.39 29.33 -2.05
N HIS A 51 -20.32 28.42 -2.37
CA HIS A 51 -21.73 28.52 -1.99
C HIS A 51 -21.93 28.61 -0.48
N THR A 52 -21.11 27.90 0.28
CA THR A 52 -21.22 27.81 1.75
C THR A 52 -20.55 28.97 2.51
N ARG A 53 -19.56 29.65 1.93
CA ARG A 53 -18.83 30.76 2.60
C ARG A 53 -19.72 31.83 3.26
N PRO A 54 -20.80 32.34 2.62
CA PRO A 54 -21.61 33.42 3.19
C PRO A 54 -22.41 33.02 4.44
N SER A 55 -22.51 31.72 4.76
CA SER A 55 -23.36 31.23 5.86
C SER A 55 -22.79 31.43 7.27
N GLY A 56 -21.48 31.71 7.41
CA GLY A 56 -20.81 31.79 8.71
C GLY A 56 -20.68 30.47 9.48
N ILE A 57 -21.14 29.34 8.92
CA ILE A 57 -21.19 28.04 9.59
C ILE A 57 -19.78 27.43 9.71
N LYS A 58 -19.36 27.07 10.93
CA LYS A 58 -18.05 26.48 11.25
C LYS A 58 -17.75 25.13 10.54
N THR A 59 -18.79 24.34 10.28
CA THR A 59 -18.72 23.07 9.53
C THR A 59 -19.88 23.02 8.54
N PRO A 60 -19.77 23.67 7.38
CA PRO A 60 -20.89 23.83 6.44
C PRO A 60 -21.09 22.61 5.54
N ILE A 61 -20.24 21.59 5.65
CA ILE A 61 -20.27 20.40 4.80
C ILE A 61 -20.77 19.21 5.60
N TRP A 62 -21.79 18.54 5.10
CA TRP A 62 -22.25 17.25 5.58
C TRP A 62 -21.67 16.16 4.69
N ARG A 63 -21.31 15.01 5.27
CA ARG A 63 -20.78 13.88 4.53
C ARG A 63 -21.36 12.58 5.03
N CYS A 64 -21.58 11.64 4.13
CA CYS A 64 -21.89 10.26 4.49
C CYS A 64 -21.17 9.29 3.54
N SER A 65 -20.51 8.28 4.07
CA SER A 65 -20.14 7.10 3.26
C SER A 65 -21.25 6.06 3.38
N LEU A 66 -21.67 5.51 2.24
CA LEU A 66 -22.58 4.37 2.14
C LEU A 66 -21.76 3.16 1.67
N SER A 67 -21.60 2.16 2.53
CA SER A 67 -20.83 0.94 2.25
C SER A 67 -21.74 -0.28 2.19
N LEU A 68 -21.53 -1.14 1.21
CA LEU A 68 -22.24 -2.41 1.08
C LEU A 68 -21.56 -3.50 1.93
N PRO A 69 -22.31 -4.51 2.43
CA PRO A 69 -21.75 -5.77 2.90
C PRO A 69 -21.24 -6.61 1.73
N ASP A 70 -20.23 -7.45 1.96
CA ASP A 70 -19.58 -8.28 0.93
C ASP A 70 -20.56 -9.13 0.10
N GLN A 71 -21.71 -9.50 0.68
CA GLN A 71 -22.77 -10.29 0.04
C GLN A 71 -23.51 -9.56 -1.09
N ASP A 72 -23.54 -8.22 -1.10
CA ASP A 72 -24.20 -7.42 -2.14
C ASP A 72 -23.33 -7.27 -3.42
N GLY A 73 -22.07 -7.71 -3.37
CA GLY A 73 -21.14 -7.65 -4.50
C GLY A 73 -20.82 -6.22 -4.97
N VAL A 74 -20.70 -6.04 -6.28
CA VAL A 74 -20.25 -4.79 -6.91
C VAL A 74 -21.39 -4.16 -7.70
N LEU A 75 -21.96 -3.06 -7.19
CA LEU A 75 -22.99 -2.33 -7.91
C LEU A 75 -22.43 -1.51 -9.09
N THR A 76 -23.29 -1.26 -10.08
CA THR A 76 -23.01 -0.36 -11.20
C THR A 76 -23.07 1.11 -10.74
N ASP A 77 -22.41 2.01 -11.49
CA ASP A 77 -22.44 3.44 -11.17
C ASP A 77 -23.84 4.04 -11.26
N ALA A 78 -24.65 3.58 -12.23
CA ALA A 78 -26.05 3.96 -12.33
C ALA A 78 -26.85 3.57 -11.08
N LYS A 79 -26.59 2.38 -10.49
CA LYS A 79 -27.29 1.95 -9.28
C LYS A 79 -26.82 2.72 -8.05
N PHE A 80 -25.53 3.02 -7.96
CA PHE A 80 -25.00 3.91 -6.93
C PHE A 80 -25.51 5.35 -7.05
N ALA A 81 -25.71 5.86 -8.27
CA ALA A 81 -26.30 7.16 -8.53
C ALA A 81 -27.74 7.22 -8.01
N GLU A 82 -28.59 6.26 -8.41
CA GLU A 82 -29.98 6.13 -7.94
C GLU A 82 -30.06 6.08 -6.40
N ILE A 83 -29.24 5.23 -5.76
CA ILE A 83 -29.15 5.12 -4.30
C ILE A 83 -28.76 6.46 -3.67
N ALA A 84 -27.75 7.15 -4.23
CA ALA A 84 -27.26 8.41 -3.69
C ALA A 84 -28.29 9.53 -3.79
N GLU A 85 -28.98 9.65 -4.93
CA GLU A 85 -30.03 10.65 -5.15
C GLU A 85 -31.19 10.45 -4.17
N GLN A 86 -31.72 9.24 -4.08
CA GLN A 86 -32.81 8.93 -3.16
C GLN A 86 -32.40 9.11 -1.69
N TYR A 87 -31.18 8.73 -1.33
CA TYR A 87 -30.67 8.91 0.03
C TYR A 87 -30.54 10.40 0.39
N VAL A 88 -29.95 11.22 -0.49
CA VAL A 88 -29.82 12.67 -0.29
C VAL A 88 -31.18 13.35 -0.20
N GLN A 89 -32.13 12.96 -1.06
CA GLN A 89 -33.49 13.49 -1.04
C GLN A 89 -34.22 13.16 0.27
N ARG A 90 -34.21 11.88 0.70
CA ARG A 90 -34.87 11.42 1.94
C ARG A 90 -34.21 11.96 3.20
N MET A 91 -32.90 12.25 3.16
CA MET A 91 -32.19 12.96 4.24
C MET A 91 -32.53 14.45 4.34
N GLY A 92 -33.32 15.01 3.42
CA GLY A 92 -33.72 16.42 3.42
C GLY A 92 -32.75 17.36 2.67
N TYR A 93 -31.77 16.82 1.95
CA TYR A 93 -30.71 17.57 1.27
C TYR A 93 -30.91 17.71 -0.25
N GLY A 94 -32.05 17.27 -0.80
CA GLY A 94 -32.32 17.34 -2.25
C GLY A 94 -32.23 18.76 -2.84
N GLY A 95 -32.54 19.79 -2.03
CA GLY A 95 -32.40 21.21 -2.40
C GLY A 95 -31.00 21.81 -2.22
N CYS A 96 -29.96 21.00 -1.99
CA CYS A 96 -28.60 21.46 -1.73
C CYS A 96 -27.63 21.15 -2.90
N PRO A 97 -26.52 21.90 -3.03
CA PRO A 97 -25.36 21.46 -3.80
C PRO A 97 -24.73 20.19 -3.18
N TRP A 98 -24.60 19.11 -3.96
CA TRP A 98 -23.97 17.87 -3.50
C TRP A 98 -23.30 17.07 -4.63
N VAL A 99 -22.47 16.10 -4.23
CA VAL A 99 -21.80 15.13 -5.11
C VAL A 99 -21.66 13.78 -4.41
N ALA A 100 -21.82 12.68 -5.16
CA ALA A 100 -21.44 11.33 -4.77
C ALA A 100 -20.23 10.86 -5.58
N VAL A 101 -19.20 10.41 -4.87
CA VAL A 101 -17.95 9.89 -5.40
C VAL A 101 -17.88 8.40 -5.08
N ARG A 102 -17.74 7.55 -6.09
CA ARG A 102 -17.35 6.15 -5.86
C ARG A 102 -15.89 6.11 -5.45
N HIS A 103 -15.61 5.40 -4.36
CA HIS A 103 -14.30 5.42 -3.68
C HIS A 103 -13.68 4.01 -3.62
N GLY A 104 -14.53 2.99 -3.59
CA GLY A 104 -14.16 1.58 -3.74
C GLY A 104 -15.17 0.80 -4.60
N LEU A 105 -15.03 -0.52 -4.63
CA LEU A 105 -15.95 -1.40 -5.36
C LEU A 105 -17.32 -1.50 -4.67
N ASP A 106 -17.33 -1.46 -3.34
CA ASP A 106 -18.44 -1.69 -2.42
C ASP A 106 -19.07 -0.40 -1.85
N HIS A 107 -18.48 0.77 -2.06
CA HIS A 107 -18.90 1.99 -1.33
C HIS A 107 -18.73 3.32 -2.07
N ILE A 108 -19.60 4.27 -1.71
CA ILE A 108 -19.62 5.65 -2.19
C ILE A 108 -19.54 6.67 -1.05
N HIS A 109 -18.99 7.84 -1.36
CA HIS A 109 -18.85 8.98 -0.48
C HIS A 109 -19.70 10.14 -0.99
N ILE A 110 -20.72 10.49 -0.23
CA ILE A 110 -21.63 11.60 -0.51
C ILE A 110 -21.14 12.82 0.27
N THR A 111 -20.92 13.94 -0.43
CA THR A 111 -20.51 15.23 0.14
C THR A 111 -21.55 16.29 -0.24
N VAL A 112 -22.13 16.94 0.77
CA VAL A 112 -23.33 17.77 0.66
C VAL A 112 -23.09 19.13 1.33
N SER A 113 -23.56 20.20 0.72
CA SER A 113 -23.68 21.49 1.39
C SER A 113 -24.82 21.47 2.42
N ARG A 114 -24.58 21.92 3.66
CA ARG A 114 -25.65 22.15 4.64
C ARG A 114 -26.50 23.39 4.32
N VAL A 115 -26.15 24.14 3.26
CA VAL A 115 -26.84 25.35 2.81
C VAL A 115 -27.53 25.05 1.49
N GLY A 116 -28.86 25.17 1.46
CA GLY A 116 -29.67 24.99 0.25
C GLY A 116 -29.35 26.01 -0.84
N TRP A 117 -29.83 25.77 -2.07
CA TRP A 117 -29.78 26.75 -3.16
C TRP A 117 -30.52 28.05 -2.80
N ASP A 118 -31.54 27.96 -1.94
CA ASP A 118 -32.30 29.05 -1.32
C ASP A 118 -31.54 29.84 -0.23
N ARG A 119 -30.26 29.50 0.01
CA ARG A 119 -29.37 30.04 1.05
C ARG A 119 -29.79 29.75 2.50
N ARG A 120 -30.79 28.90 2.74
CA ARG A 120 -31.17 28.46 4.10
C ARG A 120 -30.31 27.29 4.55
N THR A 121 -30.15 27.13 5.86
CA THR A 121 -29.44 25.97 6.43
C THR A 121 -30.43 24.85 6.67
N VAL A 122 -30.11 23.64 6.22
CA VAL A 122 -30.94 22.45 6.46
C VAL A 122 -30.77 22.00 7.93
N ASP A 123 -31.89 21.71 8.60
CA ASP A 123 -31.86 21.09 9.93
C ASP A 123 -31.23 19.69 9.87
N ASP A 124 -30.08 19.59 10.53
CA ASP A 124 -29.28 18.38 10.60
C ASP A 124 -29.19 17.84 12.04
N HIS A 125 -30.22 18.14 12.85
CA HIS A 125 -30.47 17.49 14.12
C HIS A 125 -30.96 16.04 13.88
N GLY A 126 -30.40 15.10 14.64
CA GLY A 126 -30.82 13.69 14.59
C GLY A 126 -30.46 12.92 13.32
N ASP A 127 -29.54 13.39 12.46
CA ASP A 127 -29.20 12.74 11.17
C ASP A 127 -28.96 11.23 11.28
N TYR A 128 -28.27 10.76 12.33
CA TYR A 128 -28.01 9.34 12.54
C TYR A 128 -29.29 8.52 12.78
N LEU A 129 -30.32 9.13 13.40
CA LEU A 129 -31.63 8.52 13.63
C LEU A 129 -32.49 8.57 12.36
N LYS A 130 -32.39 9.65 11.57
CA LYS A 130 -33.06 9.79 10.25
C LYS A 130 -32.47 8.80 9.22
N SER A 131 -31.14 8.66 9.18
CA SER A 131 -30.38 7.88 8.20
C SER A 131 -30.64 6.37 8.27
N MET A 132 -30.69 5.79 9.48
CA MET A 132 -30.84 4.33 9.64
C MET A 132 -32.10 3.75 8.96
N PRO A 133 -33.32 4.24 9.20
CA PRO A 133 -34.52 3.74 8.52
C PRO A 133 -34.51 4.03 7.02
N ILE A 134 -33.93 5.15 6.57
CA ILE A 134 -33.76 5.45 5.13
C ILE A 134 -32.88 4.38 4.47
N VAL A 135 -31.76 3.99 5.09
CA VAL A 135 -30.87 2.94 4.57
C VAL A 135 -31.58 1.59 4.53
N ARG A 136 -32.35 1.21 5.56
CA ARG A 136 -33.15 -0.05 5.53
C ARG A 136 -34.20 -0.05 4.42
N ALA A 137 -34.84 1.09 4.16
CA ALA A 137 -35.80 1.24 3.07
C ALA A 137 -35.11 1.08 1.69
N LEU A 138 -34.00 1.77 1.47
CA LEU A 138 -33.23 1.68 0.22
C LEU A 138 -32.67 0.26 -0.02
N GLU A 139 -32.24 -0.45 1.02
CA GLU A 139 -31.85 -1.86 0.89
C GLU A 139 -33.00 -2.71 0.36
N LYS A 140 -34.19 -2.60 0.98
CA LYS A 140 -35.39 -3.34 0.57
C LYS A 140 -35.82 -2.99 -0.86
N GLU A 141 -35.81 -1.72 -1.22
CA GLU A 141 -36.24 -1.22 -2.54
C GLU A 141 -35.27 -1.56 -3.67
N HIS A 142 -33.99 -1.80 -3.36
CA HIS A 142 -32.96 -2.17 -4.34
C HIS A 142 -32.53 -3.63 -4.27
N GLY A 143 -33.18 -4.46 -3.44
CA GLY A 143 -32.89 -5.89 -3.32
C GLY A 143 -31.55 -6.20 -2.64
N LEU A 144 -31.04 -5.28 -1.81
CA LEU A 144 -29.77 -5.41 -1.10
C LEU A 144 -29.96 -6.07 0.27
N VAL A 145 -28.89 -6.66 0.80
CA VAL A 145 -28.90 -7.34 2.09
C VAL A 145 -29.01 -6.35 3.25
N ASP A 146 -29.94 -6.64 4.17
CA ASP A 146 -30.07 -5.93 5.44
C ASP A 146 -28.82 -6.15 6.31
N ALA A 147 -27.88 -5.21 6.23
CA ALA A 147 -26.67 -5.22 7.04
C ALA A 147 -26.95 -5.08 8.55
N GLY A 148 -28.15 -4.67 8.96
CA GLY A 148 -28.63 -4.67 10.34
C GLY A 148 -28.87 -6.09 10.85
N ALA A 149 -29.40 -6.98 10.00
CA ALA A 149 -29.53 -8.40 10.27
C ALA A 149 -28.17 -9.13 10.25
N LEU A 150 -27.26 -8.75 9.34
CA LEU A 150 -25.87 -9.26 9.34
C LEU A 150 -25.05 -8.77 10.55
N SER A 151 -25.37 -7.60 11.11
CA SER A 151 -24.67 -6.99 12.24
C SER A 151 -24.98 -7.71 13.55
N ASN A 152 -24.43 -8.91 13.71
CA ASN A 152 -24.60 -9.73 14.90
C ASN A 152 -23.83 -9.13 16.10
N ARG A 153 -24.45 -8.14 16.75
CA ARG A 153 -23.94 -7.41 17.95
C ARG A 153 -23.57 -8.30 19.14
N ARG A 154 -23.80 -9.61 19.05
CA ARG A 154 -23.42 -10.63 20.04
C ARG A 154 -21.94 -11.04 19.91
N ALA A 155 -21.32 -10.93 18.73
CA ALA A 155 -19.91 -11.26 18.53
C ALA A 155 -18.99 -10.05 18.86
N PRO A 156 -18.03 -10.17 19.81
CA PRO A 156 -16.99 -9.16 19.97
C PRO A 156 -16.10 -9.10 18.71
N GLN A 157 -15.93 -7.89 18.19
CA GLN A 157 -15.14 -7.59 17.00
C GLN A 157 -13.65 -7.44 17.36
N VAL A 158 -12.76 -7.98 16.52
CA VAL A 158 -11.32 -7.68 16.60
C VAL A 158 -11.08 -6.36 15.86
N SER A 159 -10.35 -5.44 16.50
CA SER A 159 -10.07 -4.13 15.90
C SER A 159 -9.13 -4.26 14.70
N GLY A 160 -9.23 -3.34 13.73
CA GLY A 160 -8.30 -3.33 12.59
C GLY A 160 -6.84 -3.16 13.01
N GLN A 161 -6.56 -2.41 14.07
CA GLN A 161 -5.21 -2.27 14.63
C GLN A 161 -4.65 -3.61 15.13
N GLU A 162 -5.50 -4.40 15.78
CA GLU A 162 -5.15 -5.71 16.31
C GLU A 162 -4.94 -6.73 15.19
N ARG A 163 -5.79 -6.76 14.16
CA ARG A 163 -5.57 -7.58 12.94
C ARG A 163 -4.20 -7.30 12.32
N THR A 164 -3.85 -6.02 12.13
CA THR A 164 -2.53 -5.63 11.60
C THR A 164 -1.38 -6.02 12.55
N ALA A 165 -1.58 -5.95 13.87
CA ALA A 165 -0.57 -6.38 14.83
C ALA A 165 -0.34 -7.90 14.79
N SER A 166 -1.39 -8.71 14.65
CA SER A 166 -1.32 -10.16 14.47
C SER A 166 -0.62 -10.56 13.17
N GLN A 167 -0.95 -9.89 12.07
CA GLN A 167 -0.28 -10.08 10.76
C GLN A 167 1.22 -9.76 10.83
N ARG A 168 1.63 -8.71 11.55
CA ARG A 168 3.06 -8.39 11.78
C ARG A 168 3.81 -9.46 12.58
N ARG A 169 3.11 -10.22 13.42
CA ARG A 169 3.66 -11.39 14.14
C ARG A 169 3.59 -12.68 13.33
N GLY A 170 3.11 -12.64 12.07
CA GLY A 170 2.98 -13.81 11.19
C GLY A 170 1.78 -14.70 11.48
N ALA A 171 0.80 -14.25 12.28
CA ALA A 171 -0.40 -15.03 12.58
C ALA A 171 -1.39 -15.01 11.40
N VAL A 172 -1.84 -16.21 10.98
CA VAL A 172 -2.83 -16.41 9.90
C VAL A 172 -4.21 -15.83 10.27
N GLU A 173 -4.59 -15.95 11.55
CA GLU A 173 -5.79 -15.36 12.14
C GLU A 173 -5.40 -14.64 13.45
N PRO A 174 -6.04 -13.51 13.83
CA PRO A 174 -5.80 -12.85 15.11
C PRO A 174 -5.88 -13.80 16.31
N GLU A 175 -4.89 -13.71 17.20
CA GLU A 175 -4.69 -14.66 18.30
C GLU A 175 -5.90 -14.74 19.24
N ARG A 176 -6.61 -13.61 19.43
CA ARG A 176 -7.85 -13.58 20.23
C ARG A 176 -9.01 -14.37 19.61
N LEU A 177 -9.09 -14.52 18.28
CA LEU A 177 -10.14 -15.33 17.65
C LEU A 177 -9.85 -16.82 17.85
N ARG A 178 -8.59 -17.23 17.68
CA ARG A 178 -8.15 -18.60 18.00
C ARG A 178 -8.42 -18.96 19.47
N ILE A 179 -8.01 -18.09 20.41
CA ILE A 179 -8.31 -18.26 21.84
C ILE A 179 -9.81 -18.30 22.09
N ARG A 180 -10.60 -17.46 21.41
CA ARG A 180 -12.06 -17.43 21.56
C ARG A 180 -12.71 -18.75 21.15
N ALA A 181 -12.34 -19.31 19.99
CA ALA A 181 -12.90 -20.55 19.49
C ALA A 181 -12.65 -21.69 20.48
N ALA A 182 -11.37 -21.92 20.80
CA ALA A 182 -10.95 -23.00 21.69
C ALA A 182 -11.43 -22.80 23.15
N ALA A 183 -11.53 -21.58 23.67
CA ALA A 183 -12.07 -21.34 25.02
C ALA A 183 -13.60 -21.51 25.11
N ILE A 184 -14.34 -21.27 24.02
CA ILE A 184 -15.77 -21.58 23.92
C ILE A 184 -15.98 -23.09 23.84
N GLU A 185 -15.19 -23.79 23.01
CA GLU A 185 -15.19 -25.24 22.91
C GLU A 185 -14.86 -25.91 24.25
N ALA A 186 -13.80 -25.45 24.94
CA ALA A 186 -13.45 -25.90 26.28
C ALA A 186 -14.56 -25.65 27.31
N ARG A 187 -15.29 -24.52 27.23
CA ARG A 187 -16.46 -24.27 28.09
C ARG A 187 -17.55 -25.30 27.85
N ASP A 188 -17.91 -25.52 26.60
CA ASP A 188 -19.03 -26.39 26.23
C ASP A 188 -18.70 -27.86 26.55
N ALA A 189 -17.46 -28.29 26.31
CA ALA A 189 -16.96 -29.60 26.72
C ALA A 189 -16.78 -29.77 28.25
N ALA A 190 -16.69 -28.66 29.01
CA ALA A 190 -16.62 -28.66 30.48
C ALA A 190 -17.97 -28.45 31.18
N ALA A 191 -19.07 -28.29 30.43
CA ALA A 191 -20.39 -28.02 31.00
C ALA A 191 -20.78 -29.11 32.02
N GLY A 192 -21.13 -28.70 33.25
CA GLY A 192 -21.46 -29.61 34.35
C GLY A 192 -20.32 -30.44 34.94
N ARG A 193 -19.07 -30.32 34.44
CA ARG A 193 -17.92 -31.17 34.82
C ARG A 193 -16.97 -30.57 35.85
N GLY A 194 -17.18 -29.32 36.26
CA GLY A 194 -16.36 -28.63 37.27
C GLY A 194 -15.26 -27.74 36.69
N ARG A 195 -14.76 -26.83 37.53
CA ARG A 195 -13.70 -25.87 37.18
C ARG A 195 -12.43 -26.55 36.66
N ALA A 196 -12.00 -27.63 37.29
CA ALA A 196 -10.78 -28.36 36.92
C ALA A 196 -10.86 -28.96 35.50
N ALA A 197 -12.03 -29.45 35.09
CA ALA A 197 -12.23 -29.96 33.72
C ALA A 197 -12.11 -28.85 32.67
N PHE A 198 -12.62 -27.65 32.96
CA PHE A 198 -12.46 -26.48 32.09
C PHE A 198 -11.00 -26.04 32.00
N GLU A 199 -10.29 -25.98 33.13
CA GLU A 199 -8.86 -25.62 33.16
C GLU A 199 -7.99 -26.65 32.41
N GLN A 200 -8.27 -27.95 32.55
CA GLN A 200 -7.61 -29.01 31.77
C GLN A 200 -7.86 -28.87 30.26
N LEU A 201 -9.10 -28.68 29.83
CA LEU A 201 -9.46 -28.53 28.42
C LEU A 201 -8.82 -27.29 27.76
N LEU A 202 -8.60 -26.21 28.52
CA LEU A 202 -7.82 -25.06 28.05
C LEU A 202 -6.35 -25.42 27.80
N THR A 203 -5.72 -26.17 28.72
CA THR A 203 -4.34 -26.65 28.55
C THR A 203 -4.21 -27.61 27.37
N GLU A 204 -5.15 -28.54 27.20
CA GLU A 204 -5.20 -29.45 26.04
C GLU A 204 -5.36 -28.69 24.71
N ALA A 205 -6.12 -27.59 24.70
CA ALA A 205 -6.24 -26.69 23.56
C ALA A 205 -5.05 -25.73 23.35
N GLY A 206 -4.01 -25.80 24.19
CA GLY A 206 -2.83 -24.94 24.11
C GLY A 206 -3.06 -23.48 24.52
N ILE A 207 -4.07 -23.22 25.36
CA ILE A 207 -4.37 -21.89 25.92
C ILE A 207 -3.74 -21.78 27.31
N ASP A 208 -2.85 -20.80 27.48
CA ASP A 208 -2.37 -20.38 28.79
C ASP A 208 -3.45 -19.56 29.50
N PHE A 209 -3.72 -19.85 30.78
CA PHE A 209 -4.74 -19.14 31.55
C PHE A 209 -4.23 -18.63 32.90
N ARG A 210 -4.85 -17.58 33.41
CA ARG A 210 -4.69 -17.05 34.77
C ARG A 210 -6.05 -16.86 35.40
N ALA A 211 -6.29 -17.46 36.56
CA ALA A 211 -7.45 -17.18 37.39
C ALA A 211 -7.25 -15.84 38.12
N ASN A 212 -8.17 -14.89 37.92
CA ASN A 212 -8.09 -13.56 38.53
C ASN A 212 -8.96 -13.53 39.80
N GLU A 213 -8.35 -13.80 40.95
CA GLU A 213 -9.04 -13.80 42.25
C GLU A 213 -8.82 -12.45 42.99
N SER A 214 -9.83 -12.01 43.73
CA SER A 214 -9.79 -10.75 44.48
C SER A 214 -8.87 -10.89 45.69
N LYS A 215 -7.73 -10.18 45.69
CA LYS A 215 -6.75 -10.17 46.80
C LYS A 215 -7.34 -9.83 48.18
N THR A 216 -8.48 -9.13 48.21
CA THR A 216 -9.14 -8.67 49.46
C THR A 216 -10.28 -9.58 49.90
N THR A 217 -10.90 -10.34 48.99
CA THR A 217 -12.14 -11.11 49.28
C THR A 217 -12.08 -12.59 48.91
N GLY A 218 -11.01 -13.06 48.28
CA GLY A 218 -10.87 -14.43 47.78
C GLY A 218 -11.81 -14.82 46.64
N ARG A 219 -12.71 -13.92 46.21
CA ARG A 219 -13.71 -14.20 45.18
C ARG A 219 -13.09 -14.22 43.78
N MET A 220 -13.47 -15.22 42.99
CA MET A 220 -13.08 -15.35 41.59
C MET A 220 -13.77 -14.27 40.73
N ASN A 221 -12.98 -13.48 39.98
CA ASN A 221 -13.50 -12.48 39.05
C ASN A 221 -13.53 -12.99 37.59
N GLY A 222 -12.86 -14.11 37.31
CA GLY A 222 -12.80 -14.76 36.00
C GLY A 222 -11.38 -14.96 35.48
N TYR A 223 -11.24 -15.41 34.23
CA TYR A 223 -9.94 -15.74 33.65
C TYR A 223 -9.33 -14.62 32.79
N SER A 224 -8.01 -14.69 32.63
CA SER A 224 -7.27 -14.08 31.53
C SER A 224 -6.62 -15.20 30.72
N PHE A 225 -6.57 -15.06 29.40
CA PHE A 225 -6.05 -16.06 28.47
C PHE A 225 -4.88 -15.51 27.64
N SER A 226 -4.02 -16.41 27.18
CA SER A 226 -2.98 -16.17 26.18
C SER A 226 -2.66 -17.47 25.42
N ILE A 227 -1.70 -17.41 24.50
CA ILE A 227 -1.05 -18.56 23.87
C ILE A 227 0.47 -18.30 23.83
N PRO A 228 1.33 -19.34 23.77
CA PRO A 228 2.78 -19.15 23.83
C PRO A 228 3.35 -18.28 22.69
N SER A 229 2.69 -18.26 21.53
CA SER A 229 3.10 -17.44 20.38
C SER A 229 2.66 -15.98 20.44
N TRP A 230 1.91 -15.54 21.48
CA TRP A 230 1.37 -14.19 21.57
C TRP A 230 2.18 -13.32 22.52
N VAL A 231 3.28 -12.78 22.02
CA VAL A 231 4.22 -11.91 22.76
C VAL A 231 4.25 -10.48 22.22
N ASP A 232 4.72 -9.55 23.05
CA ASP A 232 5.03 -8.16 22.69
C ASP A 232 6.45 -8.01 22.08
N ALA A 233 6.90 -6.76 21.88
CA ALA A 233 8.19 -6.49 21.23
C ALA A 233 9.39 -6.82 22.14
N GLU A 234 9.16 -6.85 23.44
CA GLU A 234 10.10 -7.16 24.51
C GLU A 234 10.12 -8.68 24.83
N GLY A 235 9.25 -9.47 24.17
CA GLY A 235 9.14 -10.91 24.33
C GLY A 235 8.26 -11.36 25.49
N ALA A 236 7.57 -10.43 26.17
CA ALA A 236 6.64 -10.77 27.24
C ALA A 236 5.26 -11.17 26.69
N GLN A 237 4.63 -12.14 27.35
CA GLN A 237 3.37 -12.72 26.88
C GLN A 237 2.18 -11.77 27.09
N ILE A 238 1.36 -11.60 26.04
CA ILE A 238 0.21 -10.70 26.02
C ILE A 238 -1.04 -11.41 26.56
N TRP A 239 -1.70 -10.82 27.56
CA TRP A 239 -2.86 -11.41 28.23
C TRP A 239 -4.16 -10.66 27.89
N VAL A 240 -5.23 -11.40 27.60
CA VAL A 240 -6.58 -10.84 27.40
C VAL A 240 -7.58 -11.40 28.40
N THR A 241 -8.40 -10.54 29.00
CA THR A 241 -9.45 -10.98 29.94
C THR A 241 -10.55 -11.74 29.21
N ALA A 242 -11.05 -12.82 29.81
CA ALA A 242 -12.07 -13.71 29.23
C ALA A 242 -13.30 -12.95 28.70
N SER A 243 -13.78 -11.94 29.43
CA SER A 243 -14.89 -11.05 29.05
C SER A 243 -14.66 -10.20 27.79
N LYS A 244 -13.39 -9.94 27.43
CA LYS A 244 -12.99 -9.25 26.18
C LYS A 244 -12.77 -10.22 25.02
N THR A 245 -12.51 -11.49 25.33
CA THR A 245 -12.47 -12.60 24.36
C THR A 245 -13.89 -12.98 23.93
N ALA A 246 -14.78 -13.27 24.89
CA ALA A 246 -16.20 -13.50 24.64
C ALA A 246 -17.06 -13.18 25.88
N LYS A 247 -18.25 -12.59 25.69
CA LYS A 247 -19.10 -12.08 26.78
C LYS A 247 -19.68 -13.17 27.68
N ASP A 248 -19.77 -14.39 27.14
CA ASP A 248 -20.20 -15.65 27.74
C ASP A 248 -19.08 -16.37 28.51
N LEU A 249 -17.81 -16.00 28.29
CA LEU A 249 -16.66 -16.43 29.11
C LEU A 249 -16.42 -15.52 30.34
N ALA A 250 -17.25 -14.48 30.55
CA ALA A 250 -17.22 -13.70 31.78
C ALA A 250 -17.68 -14.56 32.97
N TRP A 251 -17.03 -14.45 34.13
CA TRP A 251 -17.21 -15.38 35.26
C TRP A 251 -18.68 -15.62 35.65
N GLN A 252 -19.48 -14.54 35.76
CA GLN A 252 -20.90 -14.61 36.10
C GLN A 252 -21.76 -15.46 35.15
N LYS A 253 -21.27 -15.72 33.92
CA LYS A 253 -21.93 -16.58 32.91
C LYS A 253 -21.23 -17.91 32.71
N LEU A 254 -19.92 -17.94 32.92
CA LEU A 254 -19.10 -19.14 32.84
C LEU A 254 -19.33 -20.08 34.04
N GLU A 255 -19.31 -19.54 35.25
CA GLU A 255 -19.46 -20.30 36.51
C GLU A 255 -20.74 -21.15 36.55
N PRO A 256 -21.94 -20.66 36.19
CA PRO A 256 -23.13 -21.50 36.18
C PRO A 256 -23.07 -22.68 35.20
N VAL A 257 -22.30 -22.56 34.11
CA VAL A 257 -22.17 -23.58 33.06
C VAL A 257 -21.15 -24.64 33.44
N ILE A 258 -19.96 -24.25 33.92
CA ILE A 258 -18.89 -25.19 34.27
C ILE A 258 -18.98 -25.73 35.70
N ARG A 259 -19.86 -25.18 36.55
CA ARG A 259 -20.09 -25.70 37.90
C ARG A 259 -20.52 -27.16 37.85
N GLN A 260 -19.85 -27.99 38.64
CA GLN A 260 -20.14 -29.41 38.73
C GLN A 260 -21.57 -29.62 39.24
N ALA A 261 -22.36 -30.45 38.56
CA ALA A 261 -23.65 -30.85 39.09
C ALA A 261 -23.44 -31.65 40.40
N PRO A 262 -24.26 -31.46 41.45
CA PRO A 262 -24.20 -32.32 42.62
C PRO A 262 -24.46 -33.76 42.19
N ALA A 263 -23.65 -34.70 42.69
CA ALA A 263 -23.75 -36.10 42.31
C ALA A 263 -25.12 -36.66 42.69
N SER A 264 -25.99 -36.88 41.70
CA SER A 264 -27.32 -37.43 41.92
C SER A 264 -27.22 -38.92 42.27
N THR A 265 -27.68 -39.28 43.46
CA THR A 265 -27.76 -40.65 43.96
C THR A 265 -29.21 -41.14 43.95
N ALA A 266 -29.77 -41.38 42.75
CA ALA A 266 -31.06 -42.08 42.58
C ALA A 266 -31.15 -42.78 41.19
N PRO A 267 -31.85 -43.93 41.09
CA PRO A 267 -31.88 -44.79 39.90
C PRO A 267 -32.89 -44.32 38.82
N PRO A 268 -32.82 -44.84 37.57
CA PRO A 268 -33.67 -44.40 36.47
C PRO A 268 -35.11 -44.92 36.60
N ALA A 269 -36.09 -44.06 36.33
CA ALA A 269 -37.50 -44.40 36.21
C ALA A 269 -38.01 -44.22 34.78
N ASP A 270 -39.00 -45.03 34.42
CA ASP A 270 -39.39 -45.36 33.04
C ASP A 270 -40.63 -44.56 32.56
N ARG A 271 -40.78 -44.47 31.23
CA ARG A 271 -42.02 -44.35 30.44
C ARG A 271 -43.10 -43.25 30.69
N THR A 272 -43.39 -42.57 29.57
CA THR A 272 -44.73 -42.25 28.99
C THR A 272 -45.64 -41.18 29.61
N GLY A 273 -46.17 -40.30 28.75
CA GLY A 273 -47.28 -39.37 29.08
C GLY A 273 -47.84 -38.61 27.87
N ARG A 274 -49.14 -38.78 27.58
CA ARG A 274 -49.96 -38.20 26.48
C ARG A 274 -51.08 -37.34 27.14
N THR A 275 -51.78 -36.36 26.55
CA THR A 275 -52.10 -35.95 25.15
C THR A 275 -52.47 -34.44 25.17
N PRO A 276 -52.28 -33.62 24.10
CA PRO A 276 -52.61 -32.18 24.16
C PRO A 276 -54.09 -31.88 23.93
N LEU A 277 -54.57 -30.75 24.48
CA LEU A 277 -55.83 -30.02 24.20
C LEU A 277 -55.69 -28.58 24.76
N ASP A 278 -56.64 -27.64 24.58
CA ASP A 278 -57.18 -27.03 23.34
C ASP A 278 -58.09 -25.82 23.70
N GLY A 279 -58.52 -25.02 22.71
CA GLY A 279 -59.81 -24.29 22.76
C GLY A 279 -59.87 -22.85 23.31
N ASP A 280 -60.56 -21.99 22.55
CA ASP A 280 -60.93 -20.57 22.76
C ASP A 280 -61.76 -20.24 24.03
N GLN A 281 -61.84 -18.94 24.40
CA GLN A 281 -63.14 -18.21 24.51
C GLN A 281 -63.02 -16.66 24.63
N VAL A 282 -64.18 -15.97 24.68
CA VAL A 282 -64.45 -14.59 24.22
C VAL A 282 -64.97 -13.68 25.36
N GLU A 283 -65.18 -12.37 25.05
CA GLU A 283 -65.91 -11.31 25.79
C GLU A 283 -65.06 -10.40 26.72
N GLN A 284 -65.43 -9.13 27.00
CA GLN A 284 -66.03 -7.96 26.30
C GLN A 284 -66.13 -6.81 27.35
N ALA A 285 -66.64 -5.64 26.96
CA ALA A 285 -66.84 -4.40 27.76
C ALA A 285 -65.59 -3.52 28.03
N GLY A 286 -65.67 -2.17 28.02
CA GLY A 286 -66.82 -1.29 27.76
C GLY A 286 -66.39 0.18 27.51
N ARG A 287 -67.30 1.03 27.03
CA ARG A 287 -67.06 2.43 26.59
C ARG A 287 -67.87 3.42 27.45
N PRO A 288 -67.48 4.70 27.51
CA PRO A 288 -68.49 5.77 27.48
C PRO A 288 -68.17 6.94 26.51
N GLU A 289 -69.20 7.72 26.14
CA GLU A 289 -69.13 9.00 25.39
C GLU A 289 -69.38 10.20 26.33
N ARG A 290 -69.44 11.50 25.95
CA ARG A 290 -69.44 12.25 24.66
C ARG A 290 -68.65 13.58 24.88
N PRO A 291 -68.98 14.83 24.46
CA PRO A 291 -70.02 15.39 23.58
C PRO A 291 -69.50 16.11 22.31
N GLU A 292 -70.42 16.51 21.43
CA GLU A 292 -70.18 17.26 20.19
C GLU A 292 -70.39 18.78 20.38
N GLY A 293 -69.77 19.63 19.55
CA GLY A 293 -70.10 21.06 19.54
C GLY A 293 -69.29 21.97 18.61
N ARG A 294 -69.97 22.54 17.60
CA ARG A 294 -69.60 23.67 16.70
C ARG A 294 -68.56 23.44 15.59
N ARG A 295 -69.01 23.65 14.34
CA ARG A 295 -68.20 24.04 13.17
C ARG A 295 -67.96 25.56 13.19
N PRO A 296 -66.84 26.00 12.61
CA PRO A 296 -66.86 27.18 11.74
C PRO A 296 -66.24 26.92 10.35
N GLU A 297 -66.85 27.61 9.38
CA GLU A 297 -66.42 28.08 8.06
C GLU A 297 -65.13 27.57 7.38
N SER A 298 -65.25 27.32 6.07
CA SER A 298 -64.19 26.88 5.18
C SER A 298 -63.21 28.00 4.80
N ILE A 299 -61.93 27.79 5.11
CA ILE A 299 -60.82 28.49 4.45
C ILE A 299 -60.08 27.46 3.60
N ALA A 300 -59.92 27.73 2.30
CA ALA A 300 -59.20 26.84 1.40
C ALA A 300 -57.71 26.77 1.80
N PRO A 301 -57.09 25.58 1.89
CA PRO A 301 -55.67 25.47 2.15
C PRO A 301 -54.86 25.99 0.95
N PRO A 302 -53.66 26.56 1.18
CA PRO A 302 -52.82 27.05 0.10
C PRO A 302 -52.39 25.90 -0.82
N VAL A 303 -52.45 26.15 -2.12
CA VAL A 303 -52.08 25.18 -3.16
C VAL A 303 -50.58 24.89 -3.05
N ASP A 304 -50.22 23.64 -2.74
CA ASP A 304 -48.82 23.21 -2.71
C ASP A 304 -48.26 23.09 -4.15
N PRO A 305 -47.27 23.91 -4.54
CA PRO A 305 -46.66 23.82 -5.86
C PRO A 305 -45.95 22.48 -6.08
N ALA A 306 -45.47 21.81 -5.02
CA ALA A 306 -44.81 20.51 -5.12
C ALA A 306 -45.83 19.40 -5.45
N ALA A 307 -47.03 19.44 -4.87
CA ALA A 307 -48.12 18.52 -5.24
C ALA A 307 -48.56 18.70 -6.70
N GLN A 308 -48.63 19.93 -7.22
CA GLN A 308 -48.91 20.17 -8.64
C GLN A 308 -47.78 19.70 -9.55
N LEU A 309 -46.51 19.93 -9.18
CA LEU A 309 -45.37 19.44 -9.95
C LEU A 309 -45.33 17.90 -9.97
N LEU A 310 -45.64 17.24 -8.84
CA LEU A 310 -45.69 15.78 -8.75
C LEU A 310 -46.88 15.19 -9.52
N ALA A 311 -48.02 15.87 -9.56
CA ALA A 311 -49.16 15.50 -10.39
C ALA A 311 -48.85 15.67 -11.88
N ALA A 312 -48.21 16.78 -12.28
CA ALA A 312 -47.79 17.03 -13.66
C ALA A 312 -46.72 16.02 -14.13
N VAL A 313 -45.75 15.67 -13.28
CA VAL A 313 -44.74 14.63 -13.59
C VAL A 313 -45.38 13.24 -13.65
N ARG A 314 -46.36 12.92 -12.80
CA ARG A 314 -47.12 11.66 -12.91
C ARG A 314 -47.99 11.59 -14.16
N ALA A 315 -48.61 12.71 -14.56
CA ALA A 315 -49.37 12.79 -15.81
C ALA A 315 -48.46 12.69 -17.04
N ALA A 316 -47.29 13.34 -17.03
CA ALA A 316 -46.29 13.21 -18.09
C ALA A 316 -45.77 11.77 -18.23
N ARG A 317 -45.50 11.10 -17.11
CA ARG A 317 -45.02 9.70 -17.11
C ARG A 317 -46.10 8.70 -17.52
N ALA A 318 -47.36 8.95 -17.14
CA ALA A 318 -48.51 8.16 -17.63
C ALA A 318 -48.77 8.39 -19.14
N ALA A 319 -48.46 9.58 -19.67
CA ALA A 319 -48.51 9.86 -21.10
C ALA A 319 -47.33 9.23 -21.89
N GLU A 320 -46.20 8.94 -21.24
CA GLU A 320 -45.09 8.17 -21.84
C GLU A 320 -45.35 6.65 -21.85
N GLU A 321 -46.22 6.12 -20.97
CA GLU A 321 -46.49 4.68 -20.85
C GLU A 321 -47.68 4.16 -21.70
N ASP A 322 -48.46 5.05 -22.34
CA ASP A 322 -49.66 4.68 -23.15
C ASP A 322 -49.49 4.90 -24.68
N GLN A 323 -48.29 5.25 -25.17
CA GLN A 323 -48.03 5.40 -26.61
C GLN A 323 -47.50 4.10 -27.23
N GLY A 324 -48.43 3.19 -27.52
CA GLY A 324 -48.14 1.86 -28.06
C GLY A 324 -49.01 1.41 -29.24
N ALA A 325 -49.30 2.27 -30.23
CA ALA A 325 -49.67 1.87 -31.62
C ALA A 325 -50.01 3.08 -32.55
N GLU A 326 -49.01 3.79 -33.06
CA GLU A 326 -49.14 4.56 -34.31
C GLU A 326 -47.92 4.30 -35.21
N ASP A 327 -48.10 4.43 -36.53
CA ASP A 327 -47.12 4.01 -37.55
C ASP A 327 -45.74 4.66 -37.34
N VAL A 328 -44.73 3.82 -37.09
CA VAL A 328 -43.34 4.26 -37.02
C VAL A 328 -42.86 4.61 -38.43
N ALA A 329 -42.99 5.89 -38.78
CA ALA A 329 -42.16 6.47 -39.83
C ALA A 329 -40.70 6.17 -39.49
N LEU A 330 -40.02 5.41 -40.35
CA LEU A 330 -38.60 5.11 -40.21
C LEU A 330 -37.83 6.43 -39.95
N PRO A 331 -36.93 6.47 -38.95
CA PRO A 331 -36.13 7.68 -38.73
C PRO A 331 -35.40 8.03 -40.03
N PRO A 332 -35.28 9.33 -40.37
CA PRO A 332 -34.69 9.75 -41.64
C PRO A 332 -33.32 9.10 -41.78
N TYR A 333 -33.10 8.44 -42.92
CA TYR A 333 -31.90 7.65 -43.22
C TYR A 333 -30.64 8.49 -42.92
N LEU A 334 -30.04 8.22 -41.76
CA LEU A 334 -28.78 8.82 -41.38
C LEU A 334 -27.72 8.27 -42.32
N ASP A 335 -27.11 9.18 -43.09
CA ASP A 335 -26.00 8.87 -43.98
C ASP A 335 -24.96 8.02 -43.24
N PRO A 336 -24.72 6.76 -43.68
CA PRO A 336 -23.82 5.87 -42.97
C PRO A 336 -22.43 6.50 -42.75
N GLU A 337 -21.89 7.25 -43.72
CA GLU A 337 -20.56 7.87 -43.62
C GLU A 337 -20.45 8.87 -42.44
N GLN A 338 -21.55 9.54 -42.09
CA GLN A 338 -21.62 10.47 -40.95
C GLN A 338 -21.76 9.77 -39.59
N THR A 339 -22.15 8.49 -39.60
CA THR A 339 -22.40 7.70 -38.39
C THR A 339 -21.16 6.90 -37.96
N TYR A 340 -20.26 6.52 -38.88
CA TYR A 340 -18.99 5.85 -38.54
C TYR A 340 -17.91 6.80 -38.04
N THR A 341 -17.83 8.01 -38.62
CA THR A 341 -16.82 9.03 -38.29
C THR A 341 -16.93 9.58 -36.86
N ARG A 342 -18.08 9.38 -36.19
CA ARG A 342 -18.30 9.73 -34.78
C ARG A 342 -17.91 8.63 -33.77
N ARG A 343 -17.67 7.39 -34.23
CA ARG A 343 -17.34 6.26 -33.35
C ARG A 343 -15.83 6.07 -33.21
N THR A 344 -15.35 6.04 -31.97
CA THR A 344 -13.98 5.60 -31.65
C THR A 344 -13.73 4.22 -32.27
N HIS A 345 -12.69 4.11 -33.09
CA HIS A 345 -12.32 2.89 -33.84
C HIS A 345 -13.35 2.38 -34.87
N GLY A 346 -14.45 3.10 -35.13
CA GLY A 346 -15.53 2.69 -36.06
C GLY A 346 -15.06 2.37 -37.50
N LEU A 347 -14.03 3.06 -37.96
CA LEU A 347 -13.45 2.91 -39.31
C LEU A 347 -12.42 1.76 -39.44
N LEU A 348 -11.97 1.14 -38.34
CA LEU A 348 -10.96 0.07 -38.40
C LEU A 348 -11.56 -1.23 -38.95
N ARG A 349 -10.79 -1.99 -39.74
CA ARG A 349 -11.14 -3.38 -40.11
C ARG A 349 -11.06 -4.33 -38.90
N ALA A 350 -11.62 -5.53 -39.02
CA ALA A 350 -11.64 -6.51 -37.92
C ALA A 350 -10.24 -6.97 -37.49
N ASP A 351 -9.33 -7.24 -38.44
CA ASP A 351 -7.92 -7.54 -38.20
C ASP A 351 -7.17 -6.36 -37.56
N GLN A 352 -7.49 -5.14 -37.99
CA GLN A 352 -6.93 -3.92 -37.40
C GLN A 352 -7.40 -3.73 -35.96
N LEU A 353 -8.70 -3.91 -35.65
CA LEU A 353 -9.22 -3.86 -34.28
C LEU A 353 -8.51 -4.85 -33.36
N LEU A 354 -8.37 -6.12 -33.77
CA LEU A 354 -7.68 -7.13 -32.98
C LEU A 354 -6.19 -6.78 -32.77
N THR A 355 -5.55 -6.18 -33.77
CA THR A 355 -4.16 -5.69 -33.66
C THR A 355 -4.06 -4.49 -32.71
N THR A 356 -4.97 -3.52 -32.80
CA THR A 356 -5.06 -2.36 -31.90
C THR A 356 -5.33 -2.82 -30.45
N ARG A 357 -6.23 -3.80 -30.26
CA ARG A 357 -6.53 -4.42 -28.97
C ARG A 357 -5.27 -5.05 -28.34
N ALA A 358 -4.55 -5.86 -29.11
CA ALA A 358 -3.32 -6.50 -28.65
C ALA A 358 -2.22 -5.47 -28.30
N ALA A 359 -2.10 -4.40 -29.10
CA ALA A 359 -1.19 -3.29 -28.82
C ALA A 359 -1.58 -2.50 -27.55
N ALA A 360 -2.89 -2.28 -27.33
CA ALA A 360 -3.39 -1.62 -26.13
C ALA A 360 -3.10 -2.45 -24.86
N VAL A 361 -3.38 -3.76 -24.88
CA VAL A 361 -3.03 -4.69 -23.78
C VAL A 361 -1.53 -4.65 -23.46
N LYS A 362 -0.66 -4.72 -24.49
CA LYS A 362 0.79 -4.63 -24.31
C LYS A 362 1.24 -3.28 -23.74
N SER A 363 0.60 -2.18 -24.17
CA SER A 363 0.86 -0.83 -23.66
C SER A 363 0.45 -0.69 -22.19
N ILE A 364 -0.67 -1.28 -21.77
CA ILE A 364 -1.11 -1.29 -20.37
C ILE A 364 -0.06 -1.98 -19.48
N ALA A 365 0.44 -3.17 -19.87
CA ALA A 365 1.46 -3.89 -19.11
C ALA A 365 2.72 -3.03 -18.87
N ALA A 366 3.32 -2.51 -19.95
CA ALA A 366 4.51 -1.66 -19.85
C ALA A 366 4.30 -0.37 -19.02
N ARG A 367 3.08 0.20 -19.05
CA ARG A 367 2.73 1.38 -18.23
C ARG A 367 2.49 1.03 -16.76
N VAL A 368 1.99 -0.16 -16.47
CA VAL A 368 1.87 -0.68 -15.09
C VAL A 368 3.25 -0.95 -14.51
N ASP A 369 4.17 -1.52 -15.28
CA ASP A 369 5.57 -1.73 -14.85
C ASP A 369 6.26 -0.39 -14.52
N ALA A 370 6.14 0.60 -15.40
CA ALA A 370 6.66 1.95 -15.16
C ALA A 370 6.00 2.63 -13.94
N LEU A 371 4.69 2.45 -13.74
CA LEU A 371 3.99 2.93 -12.54
C LEU A 371 4.52 2.27 -11.26
N ASN A 372 4.79 0.97 -11.29
CA ASN A 372 5.33 0.23 -10.16
C ASN A 372 6.73 0.75 -9.79
N GLU A 373 7.62 0.96 -10.77
CA GLU A 373 8.96 1.50 -10.56
C GLU A 373 8.96 2.91 -9.93
N VAL A 374 8.13 3.81 -10.47
CA VAL A 374 8.01 5.18 -9.94
C VAL A 374 7.37 5.17 -8.54
N THR A 375 6.39 4.30 -8.30
CA THR A 375 5.73 4.15 -6.98
C THR A 375 6.70 3.59 -5.93
N ALA A 376 7.48 2.54 -6.27
CA ALA A 376 8.52 2.01 -5.39
C ALA A 376 9.59 3.06 -5.06
N THR A 377 9.91 3.94 -6.02
CA THR A 377 10.84 5.06 -5.81
C THR A 377 10.25 6.14 -4.89
N ALA A 378 8.98 6.51 -5.07
CA ALA A 378 8.28 7.41 -4.16
C ALA A 378 8.17 6.84 -2.73
N MET A 379 7.92 5.53 -2.59
CA MET A 379 7.88 4.83 -1.30
C MET A 379 9.25 4.82 -0.60
N ARG A 380 10.36 4.65 -1.33
CA ARG A 380 11.71 4.78 -0.76
C ARG A 380 11.94 6.16 -0.15
N PHE A 381 11.60 7.24 -0.87
CA PHE A 381 11.71 8.59 -0.32
C PHE A 381 10.77 8.85 0.86
N ASP A 382 9.55 8.29 0.87
CA ASP A 382 8.66 8.39 2.04
C ASP A 382 9.21 7.66 3.27
N GLY A 383 9.82 6.47 3.07
CA GLY A 383 10.52 5.73 4.11
C GLY A 383 11.70 6.51 4.69
N ILE A 384 12.51 7.15 3.85
CA ILE A 384 13.65 7.98 4.30
C ILE A 384 13.14 9.22 5.05
N ALA A 385 12.17 9.95 4.48
CA ALA A 385 11.63 11.18 5.07
C ALA A 385 10.90 10.95 6.40
N SER A 386 10.31 9.75 6.59
CA SER A 386 9.72 9.31 7.87
C SER A 386 10.73 8.69 8.84
N GLY A 387 11.98 8.49 8.40
CA GLY A 387 13.04 7.89 9.19
C GLY A 387 12.95 6.37 9.39
N VAL A 388 12.05 5.70 8.64
CA VAL A 388 11.85 4.24 8.63
C VAL A 388 12.89 3.54 7.76
N ALA A 389 13.39 4.20 6.71
CA ALA A 389 14.45 3.71 5.83
C ALA A 389 15.72 4.56 5.96
N THR A 390 16.87 3.93 5.73
CA THR A 390 18.18 4.59 5.66
C THR A 390 18.34 5.27 4.30
N GLY A 391 18.82 6.51 4.28
CA GLY A 391 19.13 7.21 3.03
C GLY A 391 20.57 6.97 2.55
N MET A 392 20.97 7.70 1.52
CA MET A 392 22.27 7.51 0.87
C MET A 392 23.42 8.05 1.72
N ASP A 393 23.24 9.20 2.36
CA ASP A 393 24.30 9.86 3.12
C ASP A 393 24.67 9.03 4.36
N VAL A 394 23.67 8.44 5.04
CA VAL A 394 23.91 7.50 6.14
C VAL A 394 24.52 6.18 5.63
N ALA A 395 24.04 5.64 4.50
CA ALA A 395 24.61 4.41 3.93
C ALA A 395 26.09 4.58 3.53
N GLU A 396 26.46 5.72 2.96
CA GLU A 396 27.85 6.06 2.61
C GLU A 396 28.73 6.20 3.88
N LEU A 397 28.21 6.80 4.95
CA LEU A 397 28.90 6.90 6.24
C LEU A 397 29.22 5.53 6.83
N HIS A 398 28.25 4.59 6.79
CA HIS A 398 28.47 3.19 7.18
C HIS A 398 29.49 2.50 6.27
N GLN A 399 29.36 2.64 4.95
CA GLN A 399 30.28 2.03 3.99
C GLN A 399 31.73 2.55 4.16
N ARG A 400 31.91 3.84 4.46
CA ARG A 400 33.22 4.43 4.80
C ARG A 400 33.80 3.78 6.06
N ARG A 401 33.00 3.61 7.11
CA ARG A 401 33.44 2.94 8.34
C ARG A 401 33.89 1.51 8.08
N GLU A 402 33.14 0.73 7.30
CA GLU A 402 33.53 -0.63 6.93
C GLU A 402 34.83 -0.68 6.11
N ARG A 403 34.99 0.22 5.14
CA ARG A 403 36.23 0.34 4.35
C ARG A 403 37.43 0.56 5.27
N LEU A 404 37.32 1.48 6.22
CA LEU A 404 38.37 1.77 7.20
C LEU A 404 38.62 0.59 8.14
N GLN A 405 37.57 -0.10 8.63
CA GLN A 405 37.73 -1.29 9.48
C GLN A 405 38.45 -2.43 8.76
N ARG A 406 38.12 -2.69 7.48
CA ARG A 406 38.84 -3.68 6.66
C ARG A 406 40.31 -3.27 6.44
N ALA A 407 40.56 -2.00 6.14
CA ALA A 407 41.93 -1.49 5.97
C ALA A 407 42.77 -1.63 7.27
N VAL A 408 42.20 -1.30 8.43
CA VAL A 408 42.86 -1.47 9.74
C VAL A 408 43.13 -2.94 10.05
N GLY A 409 42.20 -3.85 9.73
CA GLY A 409 42.42 -5.29 9.86
C GLY A 409 43.62 -5.78 9.05
N HIS A 410 43.71 -5.39 7.78
CA HIS A 410 44.84 -5.71 6.91
C HIS A 410 46.17 -5.06 7.35
N LEU A 411 46.15 -3.89 7.98
CA LEU A 411 47.35 -3.32 8.61
C LEU A 411 47.80 -4.15 9.83
N GLY A 412 46.86 -4.68 10.62
CA GLY A 412 47.17 -5.62 11.70
C GLY A 412 47.79 -6.92 11.20
N GLU A 413 47.23 -7.51 10.15
CA GLU A 413 47.80 -8.67 9.43
C GLU A 413 49.23 -8.38 8.95
N ALA A 414 49.46 -7.20 8.36
CA ALA A 414 50.78 -6.78 7.89
C ALA A 414 51.80 -6.67 9.03
N THR A 415 51.42 -6.07 10.16
CA THR A 415 52.28 -5.96 11.35
C THR A 415 52.63 -7.35 11.92
N ALA A 416 51.66 -8.25 12.02
CA ALA A 416 51.89 -9.61 12.50
C ALA A 416 52.84 -10.41 11.58
N HIS A 417 52.65 -10.33 10.27
CA HIS A 417 53.55 -10.97 9.30
C HIS A 417 54.95 -10.34 9.27
N GLN A 418 55.07 -9.04 9.53
CA GLN A 418 56.38 -8.39 9.63
C GLN A 418 57.13 -8.85 10.89
N ALA A 419 56.46 -8.97 12.04
CA ALA A 419 57.04 -9.53 13.26
C ALA A 419 57.50 -11.01 13.06
N GLN A 420 56.70 -11.83 12.37
CA GLN A 420 57.11 -13.19 11.99
C GLN A 420 58.35 -13.21 11.08
N ALA A 421 58.46 -12.26 10.15
CA ALA A 421 59.63 -12.15 9.28
C ALA A 421 60.90 -11.78 10.07
N GLU A 422 60.78 -10.88 11.06
CA GLU A 422 61.86 -10.48 11.97
C GLU A 422 62.29 -11.66 12.87
N GLU A 423 61.33 -12.41 13.44
CA GLU A 423 61.60 -13.62 14.24
C GLU A 423 62.37 -14.69 13.45
N HIS A 424 61.87 -15.09 12.28
CA HIS A 424 62.54 -16.06 11.41
C HIS A 424 63.93 -15.56 10.95
N THR A 425 64.11 -14.26 10.73
CA THR A 425 65.42 -13.67 10.40
C THR A 425 66.40 -13.77 11.58
N GLY A 426 65.90 -13.59 12.82
CA GLY A 426 66.64 -13.84 14.05
C GLY A 426 67.07 -15.29 14.19
N ASN A 427 66.13 -16.23 14.04
CA ASN A 427 66.36 -17.67 14.11
C ASN A 427 67.40 -18.16 13.08
N ALA A 428 67.29 -17.69 11.84
CA ALA A 428 68.27 -17.97 10.79
C ALA A 428 69.66 -17.44 11.14
N THR A 429 69.74 -16.22 11.67
CA THR A 429 71.02 -15.59 12.05
C THR A 429 71.69 -16.30 13.22
N ALA A 430 70.93 -16.67 14.25
CA ALA A 430 71.41 -17.49 15.37
C ALA A 430 71.92 -18.86 14.89
N SER A 431 71.18 -19.50 13.97
CA SER A 431 71.54 -20.82 13.44
C SER A 431 72.78 -20.78 12.52
N ARG A 432 72.96 -19.70 11.75
CA ARG A 432 74.22 -19.43 11.04
C ARG A 432 75.40 -19.28 12.00
N ALA A 433 75.22 -18.63 13.15
CA ALA A 433 76.28 -18.50 14.16
C ALA A 433 76.65 -19.87 14.78
N VAL A 434 75.65 -20.71 15.10
CA VAL A 434 75.87 -22.11 15.54
C VAL A 434 76.65 -22.89 14.48
N ALA A 435 76.25 -22.79 13.20
CA ALA A 435 76.93 -23.47 12.11
C ALA A 435 78.40 -23.02 11.94
N GLN A 436 78.68 -21.73 12.10
CA GLN A 436 80.04 -21.18 12.03
C GLN A 436 80.92 -21.70 13.17
N GLU A 437 80.42 -21.66 14.41
CA GLU A 437 81.18 -22.13 15.59
C GLU A 437 81.40 -23.65 15.56
N ALA A 438 80.42 -24.44 15.14
CA ALA A 438 80.59 -25.89 14.91
C ALA A 438 81.61 -26.18 13.79
N THR A 439 81.58 -25.42 12.68
CA THR A 439 82.60 -25.52 11.61
C THR A 439 84.00 -25.22 12.12
N LYS A 440 84.14 -24.19 12.98
CA LYS A 440 85.40 -23.78 13.61
C LYS A 440 85.92 -24.81 14.61
N LYS A 441 85.04 -25.43 15.40
CA LYS A 441 85.38 -26.57 16.28
C LYS A 441 85.87 -27.77 15.48
N ALA A 442 85.18 -28.14 14.39
CA ALA A 442 85.55 -29.24 13.50
C ALA A 442 86.96 -29.11 12.86
N GLY A 443 87.53 -27.89 12.83
CA GLY A 443 88.91 -27.61 12.40
C GLY A 443 89.99 -27.90 13.44
N ARG A 444 89.64 -28.21 14.70
CA ARG A 444 90.61 -28.49 15.79
C ARG A 444 91.18 -29.91 15.73
N SER A 445 92.28 -30.13 16.46
CA SER A 445 92.92 -31.45 16.56
C SER A 445 92.05 -32.48 17.30
N ARG A 446 92.25 -33.77 17.03
CA ARG A 446 91.47 -34.87 17.66
C ARG A 446 91.54 -34.85 19.20
N LEU A 447 92.69 -34.47 19.77
CA LEU A 447 92.86 -34.38 21.23
C LEU A 447 91.98 -33.29 21.84
N ILE A 448 91.90 -32.12 21.21
CA ILE A 448 91.05 -31.02 21.70
C ILE A 448 89.56 -31.38 21.56
N LEU A 449 89.17 -32.01 20.46
CA LEU A 449 87.78 -32.47 20.25
C LEU A 449 87.37 -33.52 21.30
N ALA A 450 88.25 -34.48 21.61
CA ALA A 450 88.01 -35.47 22.65
C ALA A 450 87.87 -34.84 24.05
N ALA A 451 88.72 -33.87 24.40
CA ALA A 451 88.60 -33.11 25.65
C ALA A 451 87.31 -32.27 25.74
N MET A 452 86.74 -31.89 24.60
CA MET A 452 85.44 -31.21 24.49
C MET A 452 84.25 -32.18 24.42
N GLY A 453 84.46 -33.50 24.54
CA GLY A 453 83.40 -34.51 24.50
C GLY A 453 82.72 -34.69 23.13
N THR A 454 83.38 -34.30 22.04
CA THR A 454 82.80 -34.26 20.69
C THR A 454 83.72 -34.89 19.64
N THR A 455 83.23 -35.03 18.40
CA THR A 455 84.01 -35.56 17.27
C THR A 455 83.89 -34.63 16.06
N LYS A 456 84.87 -34.67 15.16
CA LYS A 456 84.82 -33.91 13.90
C LYS A 456 83.57 -34.22 13.08
N GLY A 457 83.11 -35.48 13.09
CA GLY A 457 81.87 -35.90 12.41
C GLY A 457 80.62 -35.28 13.04
N ALA A 458 80.55 -35.26 14.39
CA ALA A 458 79.45 -34.64 15.11
C ALA A 458 79.37 -33.12 14.89
N GLU A 459 80.51 -32.41 14.99
CA GLU A 459 80.57 -30.96 14.73
C GLU A 459 80.21 -30.61 13.27
N LEU A 460 80.66 -31.41 12.29
CA LEU A 460 80.26 -31.21 10.89
C LEU A 460 78.77 -31.53 10.64
N GLY A 461 78.23 -32.54 11.32
CA GLY A 461 76.80 -32.87 11.28
C GLY A 461 75.93 -31.75 11.88
N MET A 462 76.32 -31.22 13.04
CA MET A 462 75.68 -30.07 13.67
C MET A 462 75.79 -28.82 12.78
N ALA A 463 76.96 -28.57 12.18
CA ALA A 463 77.15 -27.46 11.25
C ALA A 463 76.28 -27.58 9.99
N LYS A 464 76.07 -28.80 9.48
CA LYS A 464 75.16 -29.05 8.36
C LYS A 464 73.70 -28.78 8.76
N ALA A 465 73.22 -29.41 9.83
CA ALA A 465 71.83 -29.27 10.29
C ALA A 465 71.48 -27.81 10.62
N ALA A 466 72.41 -27.07 11.25
CA ALA A 466 72.22 -25.64 11.55
C ALA A 466 72.17 -24.75 10.29
N ARG A 467 72.85 -25.13 9.19
CA ARG A 467 72.71 -24.44 7.88
C ARG A 467 71.38 -24.76 7.22
N GLU A 468 70.97 -26.04 7.21
CA GLU A 468 69.70 -26.47 6.63
C GLU A 468 68.51 -25.81 7.35
N PHE A 469 68.56 -25.71 8.68
CA PHE A 469 67.58 -24.96 9.46
C PHE A 469 67.64 -23.45 9.20
N ALA A 470 68.83 -22.85 9.09
CA ALA A 470 68.94 -21.43 8.73
C ALA A 470 68.34 -21.12 7.35
N GLU A 471 68.55 -21.97 6.34
CA GLU A 471 67.90 -21.84 5.03
C GLU A 471 66.37 -22.00 5.11
N GLN A 472 65.87 -22.91 5.95
CA GLN A 472 64.44 -23.09 6.18
C GLN A 472 63.81 -21.82 6.78
N GLU A 473 64.45 -21.24 7.80
CA GLU A 473 64.02 -20.01 8.45
C GLU A 473 64.13 -18.80 7.51
N GLU A 474 65.18 -18.68 6.69
CA GLU A 474 65.26 -17.62 5.66
C GLU A 474 64.12 -17.70 4.64
N ARG A 475 63.76 -18.92 4.21
CA ARG A 475 62.60 -19.14 3.34
C ARG A 475 61.29 -18.81 4.07
N ALA A 476 61.20 -19.01 5.39
CA ALA A 476 60.04 -18.62 6.19
C ALA A 476 59.94 -17.09 6.34
N ALA A 477 61.04 -16.41 6.67
CA ALA A 477 61.14 -14.95 6.71
C ALA A 477 60.72 -14.31 5.38
N ALA A 478 61.23 -14.84 4.26
CA ALA A 478 60.87 -14.35 2.92
C ALA A 478 59.39 -14.56 2.56
N ARG A 479 58.75 -15.64 3.05
CA ARG A 479 57.30 -15.84 2.89
C ARG A 479 56.51 -14.85 3.75
N ALA A 480 56.89 -14.68 5.01
CA ALA A 480 56.24 -13.75 5.94
C ALA A 480 56.35 -12.29 5.46
N ALA A 481 57.53 -11.84 5.01
CA ALA A 481 57.73 -10.51 4.43
C ALA A 481 56.83 -10.26 3.19
N ARG A 482 56.70 -11.25 2.29
CA ARG A 482 55.78 -11.16 1.14
C ARG A 482 54.31 -11.09 1.56
N ALA A 483 53.93 -11.83 2.62
CA ALA A 483 52.58 -11.77 3.17
C ALA A 483 52.28 -10.40 3.80
N ALA A 484 53.26 -9.80 4.48
CA ALA A 484 53.15 -8.45 5.03
C ALA A 484 52.91 -7.40 3.94
N GLU A 485 53.68 -7.42 2.84
CA GLU A 485 53.48 -6.49 1.71
C GLU A 485 52.14 -6.71 0.99
N LEU A 486 51.69 -7.97 0.84
CA LEU A 486 50.36 -8.25 0.28
C LEU A 486 49.23 -7.73 1.18
N ALA A 487 49.39 -7.81 2.51
CA ALA A 487 48.44 -7.26 3.47
C ALA A 487 48.43 -5.71 3.43
N LYS A 488 49.58 -5.05 3.33
CA LYS A 488 49.66 -3.59 3.09
C LYS A 488 48.94 -3.18 1.80
N ALA A 489 49.13 -3.93 0.70
CA ALA A 489 48.44 -3.69 -0.56
C ALA A 489 46.92 -3.85 -0.45
N ARG A 490 46.43 -4.87 0.30
CA ARG A 490 45.00 -5.05 0.60
C ARG A 490 44.44 -3.90 1.45
N ALA A 491 45.21 -3.40 2.42
CA ALA A 491 44.80 -2.25 3.23
C ALA A 491 44.59 -1.00 2.35
N GLY A 492 45.54 -0.70 1.46
CA GLY A 492 45.42 0.40 0.50
C GLY A 492 44.25 0.22 -0.47
N ALA A 493 44.00 -1.00 -0.96
CA ALA A 493 42.85 -1.29 -1.82
C ALA A 493 41.49 -1.14 -1.08
N ALA A 494 41.45 -1.41 0.23
CA ALA A 494 40.22 -1.29 1.03
C ALA A 494 39.85 0.17 1.34
N ALA A 495 40.83 1.07 1.43
CA ALA A 495 40.64 2.50 1.70
C ALA A 495 41.62 3.36 0.87
N PRO A 496 41.43 3.49 -0.46
CA PRO A 496 42.41 4.11 -1.36
C PRO A 496 42.64 5.60 -1.10
N ASP A 497 41.62 6.31 -0.61
CA ASP A 497 41.66 7.75 -0.36
C ASP A 497 42.24 8.11 1.02
N GLU A 498 42.56 7.14 1.87
CA GLU A 498 42.89 7.36 3.28
C GLU A 498 44.31 6.90 3.63
N GLN A 499 45.23 7.86 3.78
CA GLN A 499 46.64 7.60 4.07
C GLN A 499 46.89 7.02 5.49
N ALA A 500 45.96 7.25 6.43
CA ALA A 500 46.06 6.78 7.81
C ALA A 500 44.74 6.16 8.29
N PRO A 501 44.39 4.93 7.84
CA PRO A 501 43.07 4.32 8.08
C PRO A 501 42.69 4.19 9.56
N LEU A 502 43.67 3.94 10.44
CA LEU A 502 43.44 3.83 11.89
C LEU A 502 43.00 5.18 12.49
N ALA A 503 43.78 6.24 12.29
CA ALA A 503 43.46 7.58 12.79
C ALA A 503 42.15 8.12 12.18
N ALA A 504 41.85 7.76 10.93
CA ALA A 504 40.57 8.08 10.30
C ALA A 504 39.39 7.32 10.93
N LEU A 505 39.56 6.04 11.25
CA LEU A 505 38.55 5.23 11.94
C LEU A 505 38.30 5.74 13.37
N GLU A 506 39.35 6.12 14.10
CA GLU A 506 39.26 6.71 15.44
C GLU A 506 38.46 8.01 15.42
N ARG A 507 38.81 8.95 14.53
CA ARG A 507 38.06 10.21 14.32
C ARG A 507 36.59 9.94 13.95
N LEU A 508 36.36 9.06 12.98
CA LEU A 508 35.02 8.69 12.53
C LEU A 508 34.18 8.05 13.65
N THR A 509 34.81 7.28 14.54
CA THR A 509 34.15 6.65 15.69
C THR A 509 33.85 7.68 16.78
N ALA A 510 34.76 8.62 17.05
CA ALA A 510 34.57 9.68 18.04
C ALA A 510 33.45 10.66 17.66
N ASP A 511 33.38 11.07 16.38
CA ASP A 511 32.34 11.99 15.88
C ASP A 511 31.08 11.27 15.37
N TRP A 512 31.01 9.93 15.46
CA TRP A 512 29.93 9.10 14.91
C TRP A 512 28.52 9.64 15.22
N PRO A 513 28.13 9.95 16.47
CA PRO A 513 26.76 10.38 16.78
C PRO A 513 26.42 11.76 16.16
N LYS A 514 27.41 12.60 15.89
CA LYS A 514 27.21 13.90 15.23
C LYS A 514 27.07 13.72 13.73
N LEU A 515 27.94 12.91 13.13
CA LEU A 515 27.97 12.64 11.69
C LEU A 515 26.73 11.88 11.24
N GLU A 516 26.33 10.83 11.96
CA GLU A 516 25.10 10.07 11.67
C GLU A 516 23.85 10.97 11.76
N LYS A 517 23.77 11.84 12.78
CA LYS A 517 22.68 12.80 12.93
C LYS A 517 22.66 13.86 11.82
N ALA A 518 23.81 14.30 11.34
CA ALA A 518 23.93 15.25 10.23
C ALA A 518 23.50 14.60 8.90
N ALA A 519 24.05 13.42 8.58
CA ALA A 519 23.70 12.64 7.40
C ALA A 519 22.20 12.29 7.38
N ARG A 520 21.64 11.79 8.49
CA ARG A 520 20.21 11.47 8.60
C ARG A 520 19.32 12.71 8.41
N ARG A 521 19.79 13.91 8.77
CA ARG A 521 19.07 15.17 8.49
C ARG A 521 19.13 15.53 7.01
N GLN A 522 20.29 15.42 6.37
CA GLN A 522 20.44 15.69 4.93
C GLN A 522 19.59 14.72 4.09
N ASP A 523 19.65 13.42 4.40
CA ASP A 523 18.81 12.37 3.79
C ASP A 523 17.32 12.70 3.92
N VAL A 524 16.85 13.05 5.13
CA VAL A 524 15.45 13.41 5.39
C VAL A 524 15.03 14.67 4.63
N ASP A 525 15.86 15.70 4.60
CA ASP A 525 15.55 16.97 3.92
C ASP A 525 15.55 16.80 2.39
N ARG A 526 16.50 16.03 1.83
CA ARG A 526 16.53 15.62 0.41
C ARG A 526 15.32 14.76 0.04
N ALA A 527 14.95 13.79 0.88
CA ALA A 527 13.81 12.91 0.64
C ALA A 527 12.47 13.66 0.66
N LYS A 528 12.31 14.71 1.48
CA LYS A 528 11.12 15.59 1.43
C LYS A 528 10.96 16.27 0.06
N VAL A 529 12.05 16.77 -0.53
CA VAL A 529 12.03 17.39 -1.87
C VAL A 529 11.69 16.35 -2.93
N MET A 530 12.46 15.25 -2.96
CA MET A 530 12.28 14.17 -3.95
C MET A 530 10.88 13.55 -3.89
N LYS A 531 10.27 13.44 -2.70
CA LYS A 531 8.88 12.98 -2.51
C LYS A 531 7.88 13.87 -3.24
N VAL A 532 8.03 15.20 -3.18
CA VAL A 532 7.11 16.13 -3.86
C VAL A 532 7.21 15.99 -5.38
N GLU A 533 8.43 15.88 -5.91
CA GLU A 533 8.69 15.67 -7.34
C GLU A 533 8.13 14.32 -7.81
N HIS A 534 8.42 13.24 -7.09
CA HIS A 534 7.96 11.89 -7.47
C HIS A 534 6.45 11.70 -7.32
N LEU A 535 5.79 12.44 -6.40
CA LEU A 535 4.32 12.41 -6.32
C LEU A 535 3.67 12.89 -7.63
N ALA A 536 4.21 13.91 -8.30
CA ALA A 536 3.72 14.33 -9.61
C ALA A 536 3.92 13.24 -10.67
N THR A 537 5.10 12.60 -10.69
CA THR A 537 5.42 11.51 -11.63
C THR A 537 4.54 10.27 -11.41
N VAL A 538 4.25 9.89 -10.15
CA VAL A 538 3.30 8.80 -9.84
C VAL A 538 1.90 9.13 -10.38
N GLN A 539 1.42 10.36 -10.23
CA GLN A 539 0.10 10.74 -10.75
C GLN A 539 0.06 10.74 -12.28
N GLN A 540 1.12 11.19 -12.95
CA GLN A 540 1.25 11.09 -14.41
C GLN A 540 1.26 9.64 -14.88
N ALA A 541 2.00 8.74 -14.21
CA ALA A 541 2.03 7.32 -14.54
C ALA A 541 0.66 6.64 -14.31
N ARG A 542 -0.06 6.98 -13.23
CA ARG A 542 -1.43 6.50 -12.98
C ARG A 542 -2.40 6.96 -14.06
N ALA A 543 -2.38 8.24 -14.42
CA ALA A 543 -3.18 8.78 -15.51
C ALA A 543 -2.85 8.11 -16.86
N ALA A 544 -1.57 7.83 -17.11
CA ALA A 544 -1.11 7.13 -18.31
C ALA A 544 -1.59 5.66 -18.38
N VAL A 545 -1.70 4.96 -17.25
CA VAL A 545 -2.33 3.63 -17.16
C VAL A 545 -3.83 3.71 -17.37
N GLY A 546 -4.51 4.69 -16.73
CA GLY A 546 -5.95 4.91 -16.89
C GLY A 546 -6.34 5.19 -18.35
N ALA A 547 -5.63 6.10 -19.02
CA ALA A 547 -5.85 6.40 -20.44
C ALA A 547 -5.60 5.17 -21.36
N ALA A 548 -4.62 4.31 -21.03
CA ALA A 548 -4.38 3.09 -21.80
C ALA A 548 -5.48 2.03 -21.58
N ARG A 549 -6.03 1.94 -20.36
CA ARG A 549 -7.21 1.10 -20.06
C ARG A 549 -8.47 1.61 -20.77
N GLN A 550 -8.69 2.92 -20.80
CA GLN A 550 -9.80 3.50 -21.55
C GLN A 550 -9.68 3.19 -23.05
N ALA A 551 -8.49 3.36 -23.64
CA ALA A 551 -8.26 3.02 -25.05
C ALA A 551 -8.50 1.53 -25.35
N LEU A 552 -8.24 0.62 -24.40
CA LEU A 552 -8.64 -0.79 -24.54
C LEU A 552 -10.15 -0.97 -24.45
N ALA A 553 -10.82 -0.30 -23.50
CA ALA A 553 -12.27 -0.35 -23.35
C ALA A 553 -13.00 0.20 -24.58
N ASP A 554 -12.49 1.26 -25.21
CA ASP A 554 -13.04 1.83 -26.45
C ASP A 554 -12.96 0.83 -27.62
N VAL A 555 -11.85 0.09 -27.72
CA VAL A 555 -11.67 -0.99 -28.72
C VAL A 555 -12.56 -2.20 -28.42
N ASP A 556 -12.66 -2.62 -27.15
CA ASP A 556 -13.53 -3.73 -26.73
C ASP A 556 -15.01 -3.40 -26.90
N ALA A 557 -15.42 -2.14 -26.70
CA ALA A 557 -16.77 -1.66 -26.95
C ALA A 557 -17.14 -1.70 -28.45
N GLU A 558 -16.27 -1.28 -29.36
CA GLU A 558 -16.51 -1.38 -30.81
C GLU A 558 -16.49 -2.84 -31.30
N ILE A 559 -15.70 -3.73 -30.67
CA ILE A 559 -15.76 -5.17 -30.94
C ILE A 559 -17.10 -5.76 -30.48
N ALA A 560 -17.54 -5.45 -29.26
CA ALA A 560 -18.82 -5.93 -28.72
C ALA A 560 -20.02 -5.38 -29.50
N PHE A 561 -19.98 -4.11 -29.91
CA PHE A 561 -20.98 -3.49 -30.79
C PHE A 561 -21.10 -4.26 -32.10
N ARG A 562 -19.99 -4.58 -32.78
CA ARG A 562 -20.00 -5.34 -34.03
C ARG A 562 -20.57 -6.75 -33.87
N ALA A 563 -20.31 -7.40 -32.75
CA ALA A 563 -20.86 -8.72 -32.44
C ALA A 563 -22.39 -8.70 -32.23
N ALA A 564 -22.96 -7.56 -31.84
CA ALA A 564 -24.40 -7.38 -31.61
C ALA A 564 -25.19 -6.89 -32.84
N LEU A 565 -24.54 -6.65 -33.99
CA LEU A 565 -25.21 -6.14 -35.19
C LEU A 565 -26.07 -7.20 -35.90
N PRO A 566 -27.27 -6.84 -36.41
CA PRO A 566 -28.04 -7.71 -37.31
C PRO A 566 -27.24 -8.04 -38.57
N PRO A 567 -27.33 -9.28 -39.13
CA PRO A 567 -26.45 -9.73 -40.22
C PRO A 567 -26.38 -8.80 -41.44
N LYS A 568 -27.54 -8.31 -41.92
CA LYS A 568 -27.62 -7.37 -43.05
C LYS A 568 -26.94 -6.03 -42.77
N VAL A 569 -26.96 -5.57 -41.52
CA VAL A 569 -26.30 -4.33 -41.08
C VAL A 569 -24.79 -4.57 -40.99
N ALA A 570 -24.36 -5.69 -40.40
CA ALA A 570 -22.94 -6.06 -40.29
C ALA A 570 -22.25 -6.21 -41.66
N GLU A 571 -22.92 -6.82 -42.63
CA GLU A 571 -22.46 -6.92 -44.02
C GLU A 571 -22.32 -5.53 -44.67
N THR A 572 -23.34 -4.68 -44.49
CA THR A 572 -23.33 -3.30 -45.01
C THR A 572 -22.22 -2.45 -44.39
N GLU A 573 -22.01 -2.49 -43.07
CA GLU A 573 -20.89 -1.78 -42.43
C GLU A 573 -19.53 -2.32 -42.89
N THR A 574 -19.40 -3.63 -43.10
CA THR A 574 -18.14 -4.26 -43.55
C THR A 574 -17.77 -3.79 -44.95
N ARG A 575 -18.75 -3.72 -45.86
CA ARG A 575 -18.57 -3.15 -47.21
C ARG A 575 -18.15 -1.68 -47.15
N LEU A 576 -18.84 -0.86 -46.35
CA LEU A 576 -18.54 0.57 -46.25
C LEU A 576 -17.15 0.87 -45.66
N ARG A 577 -16.67 0.07 -44.70
CA ARG A 577 -15.28 0.14 -44.20
C ARG A 577 -14.25 -0.18 -45.29
N ALA A 578 -14.52 -1.18 -46.13
CA ALA A 578 -13.64 -1.53 -47.25
C ALA A 578 -13.62 -0.44 -48.33
N GLU A 579 -14.78 0.15 -48.66
CA GLU A 579 -14.89 1.30 -49.57
C GLU A 579 -14.13 2.52 -49.02
N HIS A 580 -14.25 2.83 -47.72
CA HIS A 580 -13.50 3.90 -47.07
C HIS A 580 -11.98 3.67 -47.14
N GLU A 581 -11.49 2.46 -46.86
CA GLU A 581 -10.05 2.16 -46.99
C GLU A 581 -9.57 2.26 -48.45
N GLN A 582 -10.38 1.85 -49.43
CA GLN A 582 -10.04 2.04 -50.85
C GLN A 582 -9.96 3.53 -51.22
N ARG A 583 -10.88 4.38 -50.72
CA ARG A 583 -10.83 5.83 -50.90
C ARG A 583 -9.59 6.43 -50.24
N GLU A 584 -9.25 6.04 -49.01
CA GLU A 584 -8.04 6.50 -48.31
C GLU A 584 -6.75 6.06 -49.00
N ARG A 585 -6.66 4.80 -49.46
CA ARG A 585 -5.51 4.31 -50.24
C ARG A 585 -5.41 5.06 -51.59
N ALA A 586 -6.52 5.33 -52.26
CA ALA A 586 -6.55 6.11 -53.49
C ALA A 586 -6.17 7.59 -53.25
N SER A 587 -6.60 8.18 -52.13
CA SER A 587 -6.23 9.53 -51.69
C SER A 587 -4.72 9.63 -51.41
N ALA A 588 -4.18 8.69 -50.61
CA ALA A 588 -2.76 8.59 -50.32
C ALA A 588 -1.91 8.33 -51.58
N ALA A 589 -2.42 7.57 -52.55
CA ALA A 589 -1.77 7.37 -53.85
C ALA A 589 -1.80 8.65 -54.72
N ARG A 590 -2.93 9.36 -54.78
CA ARG A 590 -3.05 10.65 -55.49
C ARG A 590 -2.14 11.72 -54.89
N GLY A 591 -2.04 11.79 -53.55
CA GLY A 591 -1.13 12.68 -52.84
C GLY A 591 0.36 12.38 -53.08
N ARG A 592 0.72 11.13 -53.38
CA ARG A 592 2.07 10.78 -53.87
C ARG A 592 2.27 11.15 -55.35
N SER A 593 1.21 11.10 -56.16
CA SER A 593 1.25 11.39 -57.60
C SER A 593 1.41 12.88 -57.95
N THR A 594 1.09 13.81 -57.05
CA THR A 594 1.22 15.26 -57.31
C THR A 594 2.61 15.84 -56.98
N THR A 595 3.58 15.00 -56.57
CA THR A 595 4.98 15.42 -56.35
C THR A 595 5.92 14.95 -57.47
N THR A 596 5.48 15.04 -58.73
CA THR A 596 6.35 14.96 -59.91
C THR A 596 6.40 16.27 -60.70
N ARG A 597 6.44 17.42 -60.00
CA ARG A 597 6.91 18.66 -60.63
C ARG A 597 8.43 18.69 -60.58
N SER A 598 9.04 18.52 -61.76
CA SER A 598 10.49 18.48 -62.00
C SER A 598 11.25 19.48 -61.11
N THR A 599 12.15 18.94 -60.29
CA THR A 599 13.16 19.72 -59.55
C THR A 599 14.53 19.33 -60.11
N PRO A 600 15.36 20.27 -60.57
CA PRO A 600 16.62 19.95 -61.26
C PRO A 600 17.62 19.24 -60.34
N PRO A 601 18.56 18.44 -60.88
CA PRO A 601 19.42 17.56 -60.09
C PRO A 601 20.29 18.36 -59.13
N LYS A 602 20.08 18.17 -57.82
CA LYS A 602 20.93 18.74 -56.77
C LYS A 602 22.21 17.91 -56.60
N LYS A 603 23.31 18.63 -56.42
CA LYS A 603 24.69 18.12 -56.29
C LYS A 603 24.84 17.16 -55.10
N SER A 604 25.87 16.31 -55.20
CA SER A 604 26.31 15.32 -54.20
C SER A 604 26.45 15.89 -52.77
N PRO A 605 26.26 15.07 -51.73
CA PRO A 605 26.31 15.52 -50.34
C PRO A 605 27.70 16.03 -49.92
N PRO A 606 27.77 16.99 -48.97
CA PRO A 606 29.04 17.50 -48.46
C PRO A 606 29.79 16.45 -47.62
N ARG A 607 31.11 16.45 -47.77
CA ARG A 607 32.07 15.60 -47.05
C ARG A 607 32.13 16.01 -45.55
N PRO A 608 32.34 15.08 -44.60
CA PRO A 608 32.49 15.43 -43.18
C PRO A 608 33.69 16.37 -42.95
N PRO A 609 33.63 17.26 -41.94
CA PRO A 609 34.67 18.24 -41.69
C PRO A 609 35.96 17.59 -41.15
N THR A 610 37.08 17.99 -41.73
CA THR A 610 38.44 17.63 -41.28
C THR A 610 38.73 18.28 -39.92
N PRO A 611 39.41 17.61 -38.97
CA PRO A 611 39.85 18.27 -37.73
C PRO A 611 40.84 19.40 -38.02
N GLN A 612 40.64 20.56 -37.37
CA GLN A 612 41.57 21.69 -37.45
C GLN A 612 42.85 21.44 -36.64
N PRO A 613 44.03 21.86 -37.11
CA PRO A 613 45.26 21.80 -36.32
C PRO A 613 45.29 22.88 -35.23
N ALA A 614 45.94 22.57 -34.10
CA ALA A 614 46.04 23.46 -32.95
C ALA A 614 46.78 24.78 -33.26
N PRO A 615 46.41 25.91 -32.63
CA PRO A 615 47.09 27.18 -32.83
C PRO A 615 48.50 27.17 -32.21
N ARG A 616 49.49 27.67 -32.97
CA ARG A 616 50.85 27.90 -32.49
C ARG A 616 50.89 29.11 -31.53
N PRO A 617 51.77 29.10 -30.51
CA PRO A 617 51.92 30.25 -29.63
C PRO A 617 52.46 31.47 -30.40
N ARG A 618 51.87 32.65 -30.17
CA ARG A 618 52.39 33.91 -30.71
C ARG A 618 53.59 34.36 -29.89
N GLY A 619 54.62 34.82 -30.59
CA GLY A 619 55.87 35.26 -29.99
C GLY A 619 55.72 36.47 -29.08
N HIS A 620 56.59 36.53 -28.08
CA HIS A 620 56.84 37.69 -27.24
C HIS A 620 57.77 38.65 -27.99
N ASP A 621 57.32 39.88 -28.26
CA ASP A 621 58.15 40.94 -28.85
C ASP A 621 58.31 42.08 -27.82
N PRO A 622 59.54 42.34 -27.30
CA PRO A 622 59.74 43.25 -26.18
C PRO A 622 59.96 44.70 -26.66
N GLY A 623 58.94 45.57 -26.52
CA GLY A 623 59.11 46.97 -26.90
C GLY A 623 58.08 47.95 -26.35
N LYS A 624 58.52 48.82 -25.43
CA LYS A 624 57.83 50.02 -24.87
C LYS A 624 56.66 49.69 -23.91
N GLY A 625 56.54 50.24 -22.72
CA GLY A 625 57.37 51.23 -22.00
C GLY A 625 56.53 52.43 -21.53
N LYS A 626 56.60 52.74 -20.22
CA LYS A 626 55.78 53.72 -19.47
C LYS A 626 54.31 53.27 -19.25
N GLY A 627 53.69 53.43 -18.09
CA GLY A 627 54.12 54.01 -16.81
C GLY A 627 52.97 54.79 -16.16
N ILE A 628 52.94 54.87 -14.81
CA ILE A 628 51.92 55.56 -13.99
C ILE A 628 50.55 54.83 -13.98
N GLY A 629 49.86 54.59 -12.86
CA GLY A 629 50.18 54.78 -11.44
C GLY A 629 48.92 55.09 -10.60
N GLY A 630 48.84 54.59 -9.36
CA GLY A 630 47.93 55.13 -8.33
C GLY A 630 46.92 54.18 -7.68
N ARG A 631 47.17 53.95 -6.37
CA ARG A 631 46.30 53.38 -5.31
C ARG A 631 46.09 51.86 -5.32
#